data_AF-A0A1G0PJB6-F1
#
_entry.id   AF-A0A1G0PJB6-F1
#
_cell.length_a   1.000
_cell.length_b   1.000
_cell.length_c   1.000
_cell.angle_alpha   90.00
_cell.angle_beta   90.00
_cell.angle_gamma   90.00
#
_symmetry.space_group_name_H-M   'P 1'
#
loop_
_entity.id
_entity.type
_entity.pdbx_description
1 polymer ?
#
loop_
_entity_poly.entity_id
_entity_poly.type
_entity_poly.pdbx_seq_one_letter_code
_entity_poly.pdbx_strand_id
1 'polypeptide(L)' 'MRKLLQENNKVMNEEKQKAQIDKNKKFTFKTHYSSLGWLLYSIGMSAQPIKVDFIDPETGHVVGSTTDPVELKKYVGR' A
#
# COMPACT_ATOMS: atom_id res chain seq x y z
N MET A 1 -13.99 38.33 -18.64
CA MET A 1 -13.65 37.08 -19.37
C MET A 1 -12.28 36.47 -19.04
N ARG A 2 -11.25 37.23 -18.57
CA ARG A 2 -9.92 36.65 -18.26
C ARG A 2 -9.82 35.87 -16.94
N LYS A 3 -10.75 36.07 -15.98
CA LYS A 3 -10.73 35.38 -14.67
C LYS A 3 -11.10 33.90 -14.76
N LEU A 4 -12.09 33.55 -15.60
CA LEU A 4 -12.54 32.17 -15.81
C LEU A 4 -11.46 31.27 -16.43
N LEU A 5 -10.56 31.83 -17.26
CA LEU A 5 -9.45 31.07 -17.86
C LEU A 5 -8.34 30.73 -16.85
N GLN A 6 -8.12 31.57 -15.84
CA GLN A 6 -7.13 31.29 -14.81
C GLN A 6 -7.62 30.25 -13.80
N GLU A 7 -8.91 30.28 -13.47
CA GLU A 7 -9.53 29.36 -12.53
C GLU A 7 -9.56 27.93 -13.07
N ASN A 8 -9.93 27.75 -14.35
CA ASN A 8 -9.93 26.42 -15.00
C ASN A 8 -8.53 25.82 -15.15
N ASN A 9 -7.50 26.65 -15.40
CA ASN A 9 -6.12 26.17 -15.47
C ASN A 9 -5.58 25.74 -14.10
N LYS A 10 -6.06 26.34 -13.01
CA LYS A 10 -5.67 25.96 -11.65
C LYS A 10 -6.25 24.61 -11.24
N VAL A 11 -7.53 24.38 -11.49
CA VAL A 11 -8.22 23.11 -11.18
C VAL A 11 -7.63 21.93 -11.97
N MET A 12 -7.35 22.14 -13.26
CA MET A 12 -6.68 21.14 -14.12
C MET A 12 -5.27 20.75 -13.62
N ASN A 13 -4.57 21.67 -12.95
CA ASN A 13 -3.25 21.41 -12.40
C ASN A 13 -3.32 20.71 -11.03
N GLU A 14 -4.41 20.90 -10.27
CA GLU A 14 -4.67 20.23 -9.00
C GLU A 14 -5.11 18.77 -9.21
N GLU A 15 -5.88 18.46 -10.26
CA GLU A 15 -6.24 17.08 -10.62
C GLU A 15 -5.05 16.27 -11.11
N LYS A 16 -4.16 16.89 -11.90
CA LYS A 16 -2.89 16.25 -12.33
C LYS A 16 -1.91 16.02 -11.17
N GLN A 17 -2.00 16.83 -10.10
CA GLN A 17 -1.22 16.61 -8.88
C GLN A 17 -1.79 15.49 -8.02
N LYS A 18 -3.11 15.27 -7.99
CA LYS A 18 -3.71 14.10 -7.32
C LYS A 18 -3.41 12.77 -8.01
N ALA A 19 -3.15 12.78 -9.32
CA ALA A 19 -2.69 11.61 -10.07
C ALA A 19 -1.18 11.34 -9.93
N GLN A 20 -0.41 12.30 -9.41
CA GLN A 20 0.89 12.04 -8.81
C GLN A 20 0.68 11.49 -7.40
N ILE A 21 0.04 10.32 -7.32
CA ILE A 21 0.08 9.50 -6.12
C ILE A 21 1.56 9.22 -5.88
N ASP A 22 2.08 9.90 -4.85
CA ASP A 22 3.39 9.78 -4.25
C ASP A 22 4.02 8.41 -4.52
N LYS A 23 4.91 8.36 -5.51
CA LYS A 23 5.81 7.20 -5.72
C LYS A 23 6.73 6.95 -4.51
N ASN A 24 6.66 7.82 -3.50
CA ASN A 24 7.40 7.78 -2.25
C ASN A 24 6.48 7.69 -1.01
N LYS A 25 5.17 7.47 -1.16
CA LYS A 25 4.30 7.24 0.00
C LYS A 25 4.69 5.90 0.59
N LYS A 26 5.34 5.96 1.76
CA LYS A 26 5.85 4.80 2.46
C LYS A 26 4.66 4.06 3.08
N PHE A 27 4.01 3.22 2.29
CA PHE A 27 2.93 2.37 2.80
C PHE A 27 3.49 1.40 3.83
N THR A 28 2.80 1.28 4.95
CA THR A 28 3.11 0.26 5.95
C THR A 28 2.42 -1.02 5.51
N PHE A 29 3.14 -2.13 5.43
CA PHE A 29 2.55 -3.42 5.11
C PHE A 29 2.42 -4.25 6.38
N LYS A 30 1.28 -4.92 6.53
CA LYS A 30 1.03 -5.86 7.63
C LYS A 30 0.86 -7.26 7.04
N THR A 31 1.74 -8.17 7.43
CA THR A 31 1.66 -9.58 7.05
C THR A 31 0.73 -10.33 8.00
N HIS A 32 -0.16 -11.12 7.43
CA HIS A 32 -1.03 -12.02 8.16
C HIS A 32 -0.59 -13.44 7.88
N TYR A 33 -0.35 -14.21 8.94
CA TYR A 33 0.03 -15.62 8.86
C TYR A 33 -1.15 -16.49 9.26
N SER A 34 -1.18 -17.72 8.75
CA SER A 34 -2.02 -18.77 9.33
C SER A 34 -1.54 -19.10 10.74
N SER A 35 -2.36 -19.75 11.55
CA SER A 35 -1.98 -20.21 12.90
C SER A 35 -0.73 -21.09 12.89
N LEU A 36 -0.60 -21.98 11.89
CA LEU A 36 0.61 -22.77 11.69
C LEU A 36 1.80 -21.90 11.20
N GLY A 37 1.55 -20.95 10.29
CA GLY A 37 2.58 -20.02 9.82
C GLY A 37 3.13 -19.13 10.95
N TRP A 38 2.28 -18.67 11.87
CA TRP A 38 2.69 -17.90 13.03
C TRP A 38 3.53 -18.74 14.00
N LEU A 39 3.16 -20.00 14.22
CA LEU A 39 3.97 -20.93 14.99
C LEU A 39 5.36 -21.13 14.36
N LEU A 40 5.41 -21.39 13.05
CA LEU A 40 6.67 -21.53 12.30
C LEU A 40 7.53 -20.25 12.38
N TYR A 41 6.90 -19.08 12.22
CA TYR A 41 7.56 -17.79 12.37
C TYR A 41 8.14 -17.60 13.78
N SER A 42 7.38 -17.98 14.82
CA SER A 42 7.80 -17.86 16.22
C SER A 42 9.01 -18.72 16.59
N ILE A 43 9.19 -19.86 15.91
CA ILE A 43 10.36 -20.76 16.09
C ILE A 43 11.49 -20.45 15.09
N GLY A 44 11.42 -19.32 14.37
CA GLY A 44 12.45 -18.85 13.43
C GLY A 44 12.42 -19.53 12.06
N MET A 45 11.52 -20.48 11.82
CA MET A 45 11.34 -21.12 10.52
C MET A 45 10.73 -20.18 9.50
N SER A 46 10.98 -20.44 8.21
CA SER A 46 10.37 -19.67 7.13
C SER A 46 8.88 -19.96 7.06
N ALA A 47 8.06 -18.93 7.17
CA ALA A 47 6.61 -19.00 7.06
C ALA A 47 6.14 -18.06 5.95
N GLN A 48 5.23 -18.55 5.11
CA GLN A 48 4.59 -17.71 4.10
C GLN A 48 3.37 -17.03 4.72
N PRO A 49 3.21 -15.71 4.57
CA PRO A 49 2.01 -15.02 4.95
C PRO A 49 0.88 -15.46 4.02
N ILE A 50 -0.33 -15.55 4.55
CA ILE A 50 -1.53 -15.85 3.77
C ILE A 50 -2.12 -14.59 3.11
N LYS A 51 -1.77 -13.41 3.64
CA LYS A 51 -2.27 -12.12 3.18
C LYS A 51 -1.31 -11.00 3.60
N VAL A 52 -1.22 -9.98 2.77
CA VAL A 52 -0.54 -8.72 3.11
C VAL A 52 -1.52 -7.57 2.91
N ASP A 53 -1.71 -6.78 3.96
CA ASP A 53 -2.53 -5.58 3.93
C ASP A 53 -1.62 -4.34 3.81
N PHE A 54 -1.92 -3.48 2.86
CA PHE A 54 -1.27 -2.19 2.66
C PHE A 54 -2.05 -1.13 3.42
N ILE A 55 -1.40 -0.52 4.40
CA ILE A 55 -1.97 0.46 5.30
C ILE A 55 -1.38 1.82 4.96
N ASP A 56 -2.25 2.80 4.74
CA ASP A 56 -1.83 4.20 4.63
C ASP A 56 -1.44 4.69 6.04
N PRO A 57 -0.17 5.07 6.27
CA PRO A 57 0.29 5.49 7.60
C PRO A 57 -0.39 6.76 8.09
N GLU A 58 -0.91 7.61 7.21
CA GLU A 58 -1.55 8.87 7.59
C GLU A 58 -2.96 8.67 8.13
N THR A 59 -3.70 7.70 7.58
CA THR A 59 -5.10 7.45 7.93
C THR A 59 -5.30 6.19 8.76
N GLY A 60 -4.32 5.28 8.77
CA GLY A 60 -4.42 3.97 9.40
C GLY A 60 -5.37 3.00 8.67
N HIS A 61 -5.91 3.39 7.52
CA HIS A 61 -6.83 2.56 6.74
C HIS A 61 -6.09 1.63 5.79
N VAL A 62 -6.66 0.45 5.57
CA VAL A 62 -6.21 -0.49 4.57
C VAL A 62 -6.60 0.06 3.20
N VAL A 63 -5.60 0.42 2.39
CA VAL A 63 -5.79 0.93 1.02
C VAL A 63 -5.82 -0.19 -0.01
N GLY A 64 -5.35 -1.38 0.36
CA GLY A 64 -5.39 -2.56 -0.48
C GLY A 64 -4.88 -3.79 0.25
N SER A 65 -5.12 -4.95 -0.33
CA SER A 65 -4.58 -6.21 0.18
C SER A 65 -4.25 -7.16 -0.95
N THR A 66 -3.19 -7.93 -0.78
CA THR A 66 -2.81 -8.99 -1.71
C THR A 66 -2.78 -10.33 -1.00
N THR A 67 -3.29 -11.34 -1.69
CA THR A 67 -3.18 -12.75 -1.31
C THR A 67 -2.38 -13.54 -2.35
N ASP A 68 -1.82 -12.86 -3.35
CA ASP A 68 -1.13 -13.52 -4.45
C ASP A 68 0.22 -14.07 -3.98
N PRO A 69 0.45 -15.39 -4.08
CA PRO A 69 1.66 -16.01 -3.52
C PRO A 69 2.96 -15.48 -4.16
N VAL A 70 2.89 -14.96 -5.39
CA VAL A 70 4.03 -14.35 -6.08
C VAL A 70 4.34 -12.96 -5.52
N GLU A 71 3.30 -12.19 -5.18
CA GLU A 71 3.47 -10.87 -4.57
C GLU A 71 3.87 -10.98 -3.10
N LEU A 72 3.24 -11.90 -2.36
CA LEU A 72 3.54 -12.17 -0.96
C LEU A 72 5.04 -12.43 -0.74
N LYS A 73 5.69 -13.20 -1.63
CA LYS A 73 7.13 -13.46 -1.60
C LYS A 73 8.02 -12.21 -1.65
N LYS A 74 7.55 -11.11 -2.24
CA LYS A 74 8.31 -9.84 -2.27
C LYS A 74 8.30 -9.12 -0.92
N TYR A 75 7.32 -9.42 -0.07
CA TYR A 75 7.11 -8.74 1.22
C TYR A 75 7.58 -9.57 2.42
N VAL A 76 7.60 -10.90 2.30
CA VAL A 76 8.38 -11.76 3.21
C VAL A 76 9.80 -11.85 2.67
N GLY A 77 10.67 -10.95 3.13
CA GLY A 77 12.09 -10.92 2.76
C GLY A 77 12.86 -12.15 3.26
N ARG A 78 12.71 -13.29 2.57
CA ARG A 78 13.55 -14.49 2.69
C ARG A 78 13.70 -15.18 1.34
#